data_AF-A0A100XB51-F1
#
_entry.id   AF-A0A100XB51-F1
#
_cell.length_a   1.000
_cell.length_b   1.000
_cell.length_c   1.000
_cell.angle_alpha   90.00
_cell.angle_beta   90.00
_cell.angle_gamma   90.00
#
_symmetry.space_group_name_H-M   'P 1'
#
loop_
_entity.id
_entity.type
_entity.pdbx_description
1 polymer ?
#
loop_
_entity_poly.entity_id
_entity_poly.type
_entity_poly.pdbx_seq_one_letter_code
_entity_poly.pdbx_strand_id
1 'polypeptide(L)'
;MVEIQLENLTHAELDRLRAVYEPLARSVRQLIDATIRTEMDADAVTAATAQIDAVTARLRTRQIDGSFGVRYTTAGAPMAWGDAVCGVRNPIAPPLVTERDGDRVFSEFELGAAYEGPTGHVHGGVCAMVLDHLLGEVAADSDKPRFTGTLTVRYRRPTPLGALRAEAWIDRIDGPKAFAAGHILAGQQVTAEAEGVFILPKWARG
;
A
#
# COMPACT_ATOMS: atom_id res chain seq x y z
N MET A 1 7.94 -13.23 -28.26
CA MET A 1 7.82 -12.54 -26.97
C MET A 1 6.37 -12.08 -26.87
N VAL A 2 5.57 -12.72 -26.03
CA VAL A 2 4.11 -12.45 -25.97
C VAL A 2 3.90 -11.04 -25.43
N GLU A 3 3.25 -10.17 -26.20
CA GLU A 3 2.70 -8.91 -25.70
C GLU A 3 1.54 -9.26 -24.77
N ILE A 4 1.79 -9.17 -23.46
CA ILE A 4 0.74 -9.36 -22.46
C ILE A 4 -0.10 -8.09 -22.48
N GLN A 5 -1.25 -8.13 -23.16
CA GLN A 5 -2.27 -7.09 -23.02
C GLN A 5 -2.95 -7.26 -21.65
N LEU A 6 -2.74 -6.28 -20.78
CA LEU A 6 -3.04 -6.37 -19.35
C LEU A 6 -4.54 -6.38 -19.02
N GLU A 7 -5.40 -6.12 -20.01
CA GLU A 7 -6.85 -6.16 -19.92
C GLU A 7 -7.42 -7.58 -20.07
N ASN A 8 -6.59 -8.56 -20.45
CA ASN A 8 -7.00 -9.95 -20.73
C ASN A 8 -6.34 -10.99 -19.82
N LEU A 9 -5.95 -10.60 -18.59
CA LEU A 9 -5.31 -11.54 -17.66
C LEU A 9 -6.32 -12.48 -16.99
N THR A 10 -6.05 -13.77 -17.08
CA THR A 10 -6.68 -14.83 -16.27
C THR A 10 -6.08 -14.86 -14.86
N HIS A 11 -6.76 -15.51 -13.90
CA HIS A 11 -6.22 -15.74 -12.56
C HIS A 11 -4.85 -16.45 -12.58
N ALA A 12 -4.70 -17.47 -13.44
CA ALA A 12 -3.44 -18.21 -13.56
C ALA A 12 -2.29 -17.34 -14.10
N GLU A 13 -2.57 -16.40 -15.00
CA GLU A 13 -1.56 -15.46 -15.49
C GLU A 13 -1.23 -14.40 -14.45
N LEU A 14 -2.22 -13.95 -13.66
CA LEU A 14 -2.02 -13.06 -12.54
C LEU A 14 -1.08 -13.67 -11.49
N ASP A 15 -1.32 -14.93 -11.11
CA ASP A 15 -0.50 -15.65 -10.14
C ASP A 15 0.94 -15.84 -10.66
N ARG A 16 1.10 -16.16 -11.95
CA ARG A 16 2.42 -16.24 -12.59
C ARG A 16 3.14 -14.90 -12.56
N LEU A 17 2.46 -13.81 -12.90
CA LEU A 17 3.05 -12.48 -12.84
C LEU A 17 3.39 -12.08 -11.41
N ARG A 18 2.56 -12.41 -10.43
CA ARG A 18 2.85 -12.16 -9.02
C ARG A 18 4.09 -12.92 -8.56
N ALA A 19 4.20 -14.20 -8.90
CA ALA A 19 5.35 -15.04 -8.60
C ALA A 19 6.67 -14.52 -9.20
N VAL A 20 6.62 -13.77 -10.30
CA VAL A 20 7.81 -13.16 -10.93
C VAL A 20 8.20 -11.83 -10.27
N TYR A 21 7.24 -10.94 -10.04
CA TYR A 21 7.56 -9.55 -9.67
C TYR A 21 7.49 -9.25 -8.17
N GLU A 22 6.70 -10.00 -7.40
CA GLU A 22 6.64 -9.81 -5.95
C GLU A 22 7.99 -10.12 -5.27
N PRO A 23 8.73 -11.19 -5.64
CA PRO A 23 10.06 -11.44 -5.07
C PRO A 23 11.04 -10.31 -5.34
N LEU A 24 10.99 -9.68 -6.52
CA LEU A 24 11.81 -8.52 -6.84
C LEU A 24 11.52 -7.36 -5.88
N ALA A 25 10.25 -6.99 -5.69
CA ALA A 25 9.87 -5.93 -4.75
C ALA A 25 10.26 -6.28 -3.31
N ARG A 26 10.14 -7.55 -2.90
CA ARG A 26 10.59 -8.04 -1.59
C ARG A 26 12.10 -7.87 -1.40
N SER A 27 12.92 -8.22 -2.39
CA SER A 27 14.37 -8.00 -2.32
C SER A 27 14.73 -6.52 -2.25
N VAL A 28 14.00 -5.64 -2.97
CA VAL A 28 14.23 -4.19 -2.87
C VAL A 28 13.79 -3.64 -1.50
N ARG A 29 12.71 -4.16 -0.88
CA ARG A 29 12.34 -3.80 0.51
C ARG A 29 13.45 -4.15 1.50
N GLN A 30 14.04 -5.34 1.38
CA GLN A 30 15.19 -5.75 2.19
C GLN A 30 16.40 -4.84 1.95
N LEU A 31 16.64 -4.43 0.69
CA LEU A 31 17.71 -3.49 0.36
C LEU A 31 17.48 -2.10 0.96
N ILE A 32 16.25 -1.58 0.96
CA ILE A 32 15.91 -0.29 1.58
C ILE A 32 16.29 -0.31 3.06
N ASP A 33 15.86 -1.35 3.77
CA ASP A 33 16.18 -1.54 5.18
C ASP A 33 17.69 -1.66 5.42
N ALA A 34 18.40 -2.46 4.62
CA ALA A 34 19.86 -2.61 4.73
C ALA A 34 20.59 -1.30 4.44
N THR A 35 20.11 -0.51 3.47
CA THR A 35 20.68 0.80 3.10
C THR A 35 20.58 1.79 4.26
N ILE A 36 19.48 1.75 5.02
CA ILE A 36 19.29 2.63 6.18
C ILE A 36 20.23 2.25 7.34
N ARG A 37 20.48 0.95 7.53
CA ARG A 37 21.10 0.44 8.76
C ARG A 37 22.57 -0.02 8.62
N THR A 38 23.13 0.00 7.42
CA THR A 38 24.50 -0.48 7.18
C THR A 38 25.58 0.44 7.78
N GLU A 39 26.63 -0.16 8.35
CA GLU A 39 27.85 0.51 8.83
C GLU A 39 29.11 0.02 8.08
N MET A 40 28.92 -0.54 6.88
CA MET A 40 30.02 -1.04 6.05
C MET A 40 30.95 0.07 5.58
N ASP A 41 32.21 -0.29 5.28
CA ASP A 41 33.22 0.64 4.79
C ASP A 41 32.90 1.20 3.38
N ALA A 42 33.67 2.23 2.98
CA ALA A 42 33.45 2.94 1.72
C ALA A 42 33.63 2.05 0.48
N ASP A 43 34.52 1.05 0.54
CA ASP A 43 34.78 0.15 -0.58
C ASP A 43 33.60 -0.79 -0.79
N ALA A 44 33.07 -1.36 0.30
CA ALA A 44 31.86 -2.19 0.28
C ALA A 44 30.63 -1.41 -0.19
N VAL A 45 30.43 -0.17 0.28
CA VAL A 45 29.34 0.71 -0.18
C VAL A 45 29.47 1.00 -1.68
N THR A 46 30.66 1.34 -2.16
CA THR A 46 30.92 1.61 -3.59
C THR A 46 30.60 0.40 -4.45
N ALA A 47 31.02 -0.80 -4.03
CA ALA A 47 30.73 -2.04 -4.74
C ALA A 47 29.23 -2.34 -4.78
N ALA A 48 28.50 -2.15 -3.67
CA ALA A 48 27.06 -2.34 -3.60
C ALA A 48 26.32 -1.36 -4.53
N THR A 49 26.69 -0.08 -4.51
CA THR A 49 26.12 0.94 -5.41
C THR A 49 26.26 0.54 -6.88
N ALA A 50 27.45 0.12 -7.32
CA ALA A 50 27.67 -0.30 -8.70
C ALA A 50 26.80 -1.50 -9.11
N GLN A 51 26.57 -2.46 -8.21
CA GLN A 51 25.69 -3.60 -8.46
C GLN A 51 24.22 -3.18 -8.57
N ILE A 52 23.76 -2.29 -7.69
CA ILE A 52 22.39 -1.75 -7.70
C ILE A 52 22.14 -0.99 -9.01
N ASP A 53 23.10 -0.16 -9.44
CA ASP A 53 23.03 0.58 -10.69
C ASP A 53 22.98 -0.35 -11.90
N ALA A 54 23.81 -1.40 -11.94
CA ALA A 54 23.79 -2.39 -13.01
C ALA A 54 22.47 -3.15 -13.09
N VAL A 55 21.91 -3.57 -11.94
CA VAL A 55 20.59 -4.22 -11.88
C VAL A 55 19.50 -3.26 -12.36
N THR A 56 19.55 -2.00 -11.92
CA THR A 56 18.59 -0.97 -12.31
C THR A 56 18.65 -0.71 -13.82
N ALA A 57 19.84 -0.56 -14.40
CA ALA A 57 20.02 -0.40 -15.84
C ALA A 57 19.44 -1.58 -16.62
N ARG A 58 19.66 -2.82 -16.14
CA ARG A 58 19.08 -4.02 -16.76
C ARG A 58 17.54 -4.02 -16.72
N LEU A 59 16.93 -3.67 -15.59
CA LEU A 59 15.47 -3.58 -15.46
C LEU A 59 14.87 -2.48 -16.37
N ARG A 60 15.63 -1.41 -16.63
CA ARG A 60 15.22 -0.31 -17.52
C ARG A 60 15.30 -0.63 -19.02
N THR A 61 15.92 -1.75 -19.42
CA THR A 61 15.99 -2.15 -20.84
C THR A 61 14.62 -2.40 -21.47
N ARG A 62 13.59 -2.70 -20.66
CA ARG A 62 12.21 -2.81 -21.10
C ARG A 62 11.26 -2.35 -20.00
N GLN A 63 10.54 -1.26 -20.25
CA GLN A 63 9.55 -0.69 -19.33
C GLN A 63 8.24 -0.41 -20.05
N ILE A 64 7.19 -0.21 -19.27
CA ILE A 64 5.95 0.38 -19.76
C ILE A 64 6.16 1.89 -19.96
N ASP A 65 5.38 2.49 -20.85
CA ASP A 65 5.28 3.94 -20.93
C ASP A 65 4.34 4.46 -19.84
N GLY A 66 4.70 5.60 -19.23
CA GLY A 66 3.86 6.27 -18.24
C GLY A 66 3.64 5.48 -16.94
N SER A 67 2.51 5.71 -16.30
CA SER A 67 2.16 5.14 -14.98
C SER A 67 1.65 3.70 -15.06
N PHE A 68 1.91 2.89 -14.02
CA PHE A 68 1.29 1.56 -13.91
C PHE A 68 -0.24 1.64 -13.80
N GLY A 69 -0.75 2.62 -13.03
CA GLY A 69 -2.17 2.86 -12.81
C GLY A 69 -2.89 1.75 -12.05
N VAL A 70 -4.22 1.75 -12.11
CA VAL A 70 -5.04 0.60 -11.71
C VAL A 70 -5.40 -0.15 -13.00
N ARG A 71 -5.03 -1.43 -13.06
CA ARG A 71 -5.38 -2.34 -14.17
C ARG A 71 -6.48 -3.29 -13.71
N TYR A 72 -7.17 -3.95 -14.63
CA TYR A 72 -8.25 -4.87 -14.27
C TYR A 72 -8.02 -6.23 -14.93
N THR A 73 -8.30 -7.30 -14.19
CA THR A 73 -8.31 -8.65 -14.75
C THR A 73 -9.57 -8.86 -15.62
N THR A 74 -9.60 -9.95 -16.38
CA THR A 74 -10.82 -10.37 -17.11
C THR A 74 -12.02 -10.61 -16.20
N ALA A 75 -11.78 -10.93 -14.93
CA ALA A 75 -12.81 -11.09 -13.91
C ALA A 75 -13.21 -9.76 -13.23
N GLY A 76 -12.67 -8.63 -13.68
CA GLY A 76 -12.96 -7.30 -13.13
C GLY A 76 -12.20 -6.96 -11.85
N ALA A 77 -11.28 -7.81 -11.38
CA ALA A 77 -10.52 -7.55 -10.17
C ALA A 77 -9.47 -6.44 -10.39
N PRO A 78 -9.41 -5.40 -9.54
CA PRO A 78 -8.43 -4.33 -9.68
C PRO A 78 -7.01 -4.81 -9.33
N MET A 79 -6.03 -4.26 -10.04
CA MET A 79 -4.61 -4.52 -9.89
C MET A 79 -3.88 -3.19 -9.66
N ALA A 80 -3.85 -2.75 -8.41
CA ALA A 80 -3.13 -1.55 -7.99
C ALA A 80 -1.67 -1.86 -7.65
N TRP A 81 -0.96 -2.62 -8.48
CA TRP A 81 0.36 -3.18 -8.10
C TRP A 81 1.47 -2.15 -7.91
N GLY A 82 1.30 -0.93 -8.41
CA GLY A 82 2.19 0.21 -8.17
C GLY A 82 1.78 1.09 -6.99
N ASP A 83 0.66 0.80 -6.33
CA ASP A 83 0.14 1.60 -5.21
C ASP A 83 1.13 1.69 -4.05
N ALA A 84 1.12 2.81 -3.32
CA ALA A 84 2.06 3.10 -2.25
C ALA A 84 1.76 2.34 -0.93
N VAL A 85 0.59 1.70 -0.82
CA VAL A 85 0.12 1.05 0.40
C VAL A 85 -0.03 -0.45 0.22
N CYS A 86 -0.68 -0.90 -0.86
CA CYS A 86 -0.94 -2.32 -1.13
C CYS A 86 -0.17 -2.88 -2.34
N GLY A 87 0.59 -2.04 -3.04
CA GLY A 87 1.22 -2.39 -4.31
C GLY A 87 2.28 -3.50 -4.18
N VAL A 88 1.97 -4.70 -4.68
CA VAL A 88 2.90 -5.84 -4.65
C VAL A 88 4.19 -5.62 -5.45
N ARG A 89 4.19 -4.68 -6.42
CA ARG A 89 5.38 -4.27 -7.19
C ARG A 89 6.01 -2.97 -6.69
N ASN A 90 5.45 -2.34 -5.66
CA ASN A 90 6.00 -1.12 -5.08
C ASN A 90 6.78 -1.46 -3.80
N PRO A 91 8.12 -1.31 -3.80
CA PRO A 91 8.93 -1.61 -2.62
C PRO A 91 8.80 -0.56 -1.50
N ILE A 92 8.14 0.57 -1.73
CA ILE A 92 7.77 1.51 -0.66
C ILE A 92 6.50 1.06 0.06
N ALA A 93 5.68 0.19 -0.56
CA ALA A 93 4.50 -0.34 0.11
C ALA A 93 4.88 -1.36 1.21
N PRO A 94 4.24 -1.33 2.39
CA PRO A 94 4.29 -2.39 3.41
C PRO A 94 3.61 -3.72 3.00
N PRO A 95 3.35 -3.92 1.71
CA PRO A 95 2.04 -4.21 1.10
C PRO A 95 0.94 -4.67 2.08
N LEU A 96 -0.04 -3.80 2.32
CA LEU A 96 -1.22 -4.18 3.10
C LEU A 96 -2.05 -5.22 2.35
N VAL A 97 -2.42 -6.29 3.08
CA VAL A 97 -3.45 -7.24 2.65
C VAL A 97 -4.68 -6.95 3.50
N THR A 98 -5.75 -6.60 2.82
CA THR A 98 -6.99 -6.16 3.44
C THR A 98 -7.96 -7.32 3.52
N GLU A 99 -8.51 -7.56 4.71
CA GLU A 99 -9.52 -8.57 4.98
C GLU A 99 -10.83 -7.91 5.40
N ARG A 100 -11.97 -8.56 5.12
CA ARG A 100 -13.30 -8.06 5.46
C ARG A 100 -13.98 -9.04 6.40
N ASP A 101 -14.51 -8.50 7.51
CA ASP A 101 -15.32 -9.22 8.49
C ASP A 101 -16.62 -8.43 8.72
N GLY A 102 -17.71 -8.89 8.10
CA GLY A 102 -18.98 -8.16 8.05
C GLY A 102 -18.79 -6.75 7.45
N ASP A 103 -19.17 -5.75 8.23
CA ASP A 103 -19.08 -4.32 7.85
C ASP A 103 -17.72 -3.69 8.20
N ARG A 104 -16.75 -4.49 8.67
CA ARG A 104 -15.41 -4.04 9.02
C ARG A 104 -14.39 -4.51 8.03
N VAL A 105 -13.37 -3.68 7.87
CA VAL A 105 -12.18 -3.99 7.11
C VAL A 105 -10.98 -3.90 8.05
N PHE A 106 -10.04 -4.83 7.94
CA PHE A 106 -8.81 -4.79 8.72
C PHE A 106 -7.59 -5.25 7.91
N SER A 107 -6.41 -4.92 8.42
CA SER A 107 -5.14 -5.40 7.88
C SER A 107 -4.13 -5.55 9.01
N GLU A 108 -3.32 -6.61 8.92
CA GLU A 108 -2.15 -6.84 9.77
C GLU A 108 -0.89 -6.69 8.94
N PHE A 109 0.05 -5.90 9.42
CA PHE A 109 1.24 -5.51 8.66
C PHE A 109 2.41 -5.16 9.59
N GLU A 110 3.61 -5.03 9.02
CA GLU A 110 4.81 -4.64 9.74
C GLU A 110 5.40 -3.36 9.14
N LEU A 111 5.69 -2.38 9.99
CA LEU A 111 6.38 -1.14 9.60
C LEU A 111 7.77 -1.09 10.25
N GLY A 112 8.81 -1.38 9.46
CA GLY A 112 10.22 -1.31 9.87
C GLY A 112 10.89 0.05 9.60
N ALA A 113 12.22 0.05 9.53
CA ALA A 113 13.07 1.24 9.41
C ALA A 113 12.72 2.17 8.23
N ALA A 114 12.22 1.61 7.13
CA ALA A 114 11.78 2.37 5.95
C ALA A 114 10.65 3.37 6.23
N TYR A 115 9.93 3.21 7.34
CA TYR A 115 8.75 4.00 7.70
C TYR A 115 8.93 4.81 8.99
N GLU A 116 10.15 4.80 9.53
CA GLU A 116 10.49 5.50 10.77
C GLU A 116 10.41 7.02 10.57
N GLY A 117 9.87 7.71 11.59
CA GLY A 117 9.90 9.16 11.68
C GLY A 117 10.68 9.56 12.93
N PRO A 118 10.01 9.72 14.09
CA PRO A 118 10.71 9.81 15.37
C PRO A 118 11.42 8.49 15.69
N THR A 119 12.52 8.57 16.45
CA THR A 119 13.29 7.38 16.88
C THR A 119 12.40 6.28 17.45
N GLY A 120 12.45 5.08 16.88
CA GLY A 120 11.70 3.90 17.26
C GLY A 120 10.22 3.91 16.89
N HIS A 121 9.74 4.92 16.16
CA HIS A 121 8.31 5.12 15.90
C HIS A 121 8.02 5.42 14.43
N VAL A 122 6.86 4.94 13.97
CA VAL A 122 6.35 5.17 12.62
C VAL A 122 6.12 6.66 12.40
N HIS A 123 6.52 7.18 11.25
CA HIS A 123 6.23 8.55 10.85
C HIS A 123 4.71 8.78 10.79
N GLY A 124 4.21 9.89 11.35
CA GLY A 124 2.76 10.17 11.40
C GLY A 124 2.11 10.15 10.02
N GLY A 125 2.78 10.69 9.00
CA GLY A 125 2.32 10.62 7.60
C GLY A 125 2.13 9.19 7.06
N VAL A 126 2.92 8.21 7.52
CA VAL A 126 2.73 6.80 7.14
C VAL A 126 1.50 6.22 7.83
N CYS A 127 1.27 6.56 9.11
CA CYS A 127 0.02 6.20 9.79
C CYS A 127 -1.21 6.77 9.07
N ALA A 128 -1.13 8.04 8.64
CA ALA A 128 -2.21 8.66 7.87
C ALA A 128 -2.43 7.97 6.52
N MET A 129 -1.37 7.59 5.82
CA MET A 129 -1.43 6.84 4.55
C MET A 129 -2.11 5.46 4.73
N VAL A 130 -1.78 4.73 5.79
CA VAL A 130 -2.43 3.45 6.13
C VAL A 130 -3.92 3.64 6.42
N LEU A 131 -4.26 4.65 7.24
CA LEU A 131 -5.65 4.94 7.60
C LEU A 131 -6.47 5.39 6.37
N ASP A 132 -5.93 6.25 5.51
CA ASP A 132 -6.60 6.65 4.27
C ASP A 132 -6.95 5.44 3.39
N HIS A 133 -6.00 4.52 3.22
CA HIS A 133 -6.21 3.31 2.42
C HIS A 133 -7.33 2.43 3.00
N LEU A 134 -7.29 2.11 4.30
CA LEU A 134 -8.29 1.25 4.94
C LEU A 134 -9.69 1.88 4.98
N LEU A 135 -9.77 3.19 5.27
CA LEU A 135 -11.04 3.90 5.23
C LEU A 135 -11.58 3.96 3.78
N GLY A 136 -10.70 4.06 2.78
CA GLY A 136 -11.06 3.94 1.37
C GLY A 136 -11.61 2.57 1.01
N GLU A 137 -10.93 1.49 1.44
CA GLU A 137 -11.36 0.10 1.22
C GLU A 137 -12.72 -0.22 1.86
N VAL A 138 -13.00 0.31 3.06
CA VAL A 138 -14.31 0.10 3.69
C VAL A 138 -15.42 0.96 3.07
N ALA A 139 -15.07 2.14 2.55
CA ALA A 139 -16.01 3.04 1.87
C ALA A 139 -16.28 2.65 0.42
N ALA A 140 -15.36 1.94 -0.23
CA ALA A 140 -15.57 1.38 -1.55
C ALA A 140 -16.70 0.35 -1.51
N ASP A 141 -17.61 0.47 -2.47
CA ASP A 141 -18.61 -0.56 -2.78
C ASP A 141 -18.13 -1.30 -4.04
N SER A 142 -18.53 -2.56 -4.19
CA SER A 142 -18.04 -3.54 -5.18
C SER A 142 -17.94 -2.96 -6.60
N ASP A 143 -18.86 -2.06 -6.96
CA ASP A 143 -18.97 -1.49 -8.31
C ASP A 143 -18.76 0.04 -8.37
N LYS A 144 -18.49 0.69 -7.23
CA LYS A 144 -18.53 2.17 -7.13
C LYS A 144 -17.36 2.72 -6.33
N PRO A 145 -16.36 3.35 -6.99
CA PRO A 145 -15.25 3.96 -6.28
C PRO A 145 -15.74 5.19 -5.51
N ARG A 146 -15.21 5.35 -4.30
CA ARG A 146 -15.34 6.59 -3.52
C ARG A 146 -13.97 7.20 -3.30
N PHE A 147 -13.88 8.51 -3.51
CA PHE A 147 -12.63 9.24 -3.38
C PHE A 147 -12.58 9.96 -2.04
N THR A 148 -11.41 10.00 -1.41
CA THR A 148 -11.20 10.78 -0.19
C THR A 148 -11.54 12.26 -0.44
N GLY A 149 -12.55 12.76 0.27
CA GLY A 149 -12.88 14.18 0.31
C GLY A 149 -12.17 14.89 1.46
N THR A 150 -12.19 14.30 2.65
CA THR A 150 -11.46 14.78 3.83
C THR A 150 -10.95 13.60 4.65
N LEU A 151 -9.82 13.78 5.30
CA LEU A 151 -9.26 12.85 6.28
C LEU A 151 -8.80 13.65 7.50
N THR A 152 -9.30 13.31 8.68
CA THR A 152 -8.85 13.87 9.96
C THR A 152 -8.20 12.75 10.77
N VAL A 153 -6.92 12.91 11.09
CA VAL A 153 -6.16 11.92 11.87
C VAL A 153 -5.83 12.49 13.25
N ARG A 154 -6.06 11.70 14.29
CA ARG A 154 -5.66 12.03 15.66
C ARG A 154 -4.65 11.00 16.17
N TYR A 155 -3.45 11.47 16.47
CA TYR A 155 -2.40 10.67 17.09
C TYR A 155 -2.61 10.63 18.61
N ARG A 156 -2.98 9.46 19.13
CA ARG A 156 -3.26 9.22 20.54
C ARG A 156 -1.99 8.88 21.32
N ARG A 157 -1.11 8.10 20.71
CA ARG A 157 0.17 7.62 21.27
C ARG A 157 1.20 7.50 20.13
N PRO A 158 2.50 7.53 20.45
CA PRO A 158 3.53 7.13 19.48
C PRO A 158 3.24 5.72 18.95
N THR A 159 3.23 5.56 17.63
CA THR A 159 3.08 4.24 16.99
C THR A 159 4.47 3.60 16.90
N PRO A 160 4.77 2.51 17.63
CA PRO A 160 6.07 1.87 17.56
C PRO A 160 6.30 1.24 16.18
N LEU A 161 7.57 1.10 15.77
CA LEU A 161 7.93 0.22 14.66
C LEU A 161 7.59 -1.25 14.99
N GLY A 162 7.42 -2.06 13.96
CA GLY A 162 7.13 -3.49 14.06
C GLY A 162 5.69 -3.86 13.67
N ALA A 163 5.17 -4.92 14.28
CA ALA A 163 3.86 -5.48 13.96
C ALA A 163 2.72 -4.56 14.43
N LEU A 164 1.80 -4.27 13.53
CA LEU A 164 0.66 -3.39 13.74
C LEU A 164 -0.59 -4.00 13.10
N ARG A 165 -1.74 -3.57 13.61
CA ARG A 165 -3.05 -3.88 13.03
C ARG A 165 -3.79 -2.58 12.78
N ALA A 166 -4.52 -2.49 11.69
CA ALA A 166 -5.42 -1.38 11.46
C ALA A 166 -6.82 -1.89 11.10
N GLU A 167 -7.84 -1.14 11.52
CA GLU A 167 -9.24 -1.49 11.33
C GLU A 167 -10.02 -0.26 10.89
N ALA A 168 -11.04 -0.46 10.05
CA ALA A 168 -11.94 0.58 9.59
C ALA A 168 -13.38 0.06 9.45
N TRP A 169 -14.35 0.97 9.57
CA TRP A 169 -15.77 0.70 9.45
C TRP A 169 -16.51 1.94 8.90
N ILE A 170 -17.73 1.73 8.41
CA ILE A 170 -18.62 2.82 8.01
C ILE A 170 -19.44 3.28 9.21
N ASP A 171 -19.35 4.56 9.55
CA ASP A 171 -20.19 5.17 10.58
C ASP A 171 -21.59 5.48 10.04
N ARG A 172 -21.66 6.04 8.83
CA ARG A 172 -22.92 6.35 8.14
C ARG A 172 -22.72 6.62 6.66
N ILE A 173 -23.81 6.52 5.90
CA ILE A 173 -23.90 6.96 4.50
C ILE A 173 -24.98 8.04 4.40
N ASP A 174 -24.67 9.16 3.74
CA ASP A 174 -25.60 10.25 3.45
C ASP A 174 -25.46 10.66 1.98
N GLY A 175 -26.39 10.15 1.16
CA GLY A 175 -26.37 10.34 -0.29
C GLY A 175 -25.03 9.90 -0.91
N PRO A 176 -24.29 10.80 -1.59
CA PRO A 176 -23.02 10.46 -2.22
C PRO A 176 -21.85 10.35 -1.24
N LYS A 177 -22.05 10.64 0.05
CA LYS A 177 -20.99 10.66 1.07
C LYS A 177 -21.04 9.40 1.91
N ALA A 178 -19.92 8.70 2.02
CA ALA A 178 -19.69 7.70 3.04
C ALA A 178 -18.79 8.31 4.12
N PHE A 179 -19.20 8.19 5.38
CA PHE A 179 -18.41 8.60 6.53
C PHE A 179 -17.83 7.34 7.14
N ALA A 180 -16.50 7.25 7.14
CA ALA A 180 -15.76 6.09 7.65
C ALA A 180 -14.87 6.51 8.80
N ALA A 181 -14.66 5.58 9.73
CA ALA A 181 -13.73 5.74 10.84
C ALA A 181 -12.82 4.51 10.93
N GLY A 182 -11.68 4.67 11.60
CA GLY A 182 -10.75 3.57 11.82
C GLY A 182 -9.60 3.93 12.75
N HIS A 183 -8.79 2.94 13.09
CA HIS A 183 -7.65 3.09 13.98
C HIS A 183 -6.47 2.18 13.62
N ILE A 184 -5.29 2.55 14.11
CA ILE A 184 -4.09 1.71 14.17
C ILE A 184 -3.88 1.27 15.62
N LEU A 185 -3.59 -0.02 15.78
CA LEU A 185 -3.34 -0.73 17.01
C LEU A 185 -1.88 -1.21 17.05
N ALA A 186 -1.22 -0.93 18.18
CA ALA A 186 0.00 -1.61 18.60
C ALA A 186 -0.36 -2.58 19.73
N GLY A 187 -0.44 -3.88 19.40
CA GLY A 187 -1.09 -4.86 20.29
C GLY A 187 -2.57 -4.51 20.50
N GLN A 188 -2.96 -4.21 21.73
CA GLN A 188 -4.34 -3.81 22.07
C GLN A 188 -4.53 -2.29 22.21
N GLN A 189 -3.48 -1.50 21.98
CA GLN A 189 -3.52 -0.06 22.22
C GLN A 189 -3.72 0.72 20.92
N VAL A 190 -4.74 1.58 20.88
CA VAL A 190 -4.91 2.55 19.80
C VAL A 190 -3.82 3.62 19.88
N THR A 191 -3.06 3.76 18.78
CA THR A 191 -1.98 4.76 18.65
C THR A 191 -2.40 5.92 17.76
N ALA A 192 -3.18 5.66 16.70
CA ALA A 192 -3.78 6.67 15.85
C ALA A 192 -5.20 6.27 15.45
N GLU A 193 -6.07 7.26 15.30
CA GLU A 193 -7.44 7.10 14.81
C GLU A 193 -7.70 8.09 13.68
N ALA A 194 -8.61 7.76 12.77
CA ALA A 194 -9.04 8.64 11.70
C ALA A 194 -10.55 8.63 11.49
N GLU A 195 -11.05 9.78 11.05
CA GLU A 195 -12.38 9.95 10.48
C GLU A 195 -12.22 10.51 9.07
N GLY A 196 -12.96 9.98 8.10
CA GLY A 196 -12.87 10.37 6.70
C GLY A 196 -14.23 10.48 6.03
N VAL A 197 -14.31 11.36 5.04
CA VAL A 197 -15.48 11.51 4.17
C VAL A 197 -15.09 11.08 2.77
N PHE A 198 -15.77 10.07 2.23
CA PHE A 198 -15.50 9.48 0.93
C PHE A 198 -16.66 9.74 -0.02
N ILE A 199 -16.35 10.28 -1.20
CA ILE A 199 -17.33 10.83 -2.12
C ILE A 199 -17.47 9.93 -3.34
N LEU A 200 -18.71 9.47 -3.59
CA LEU A 200 -19.09 8.88 -4.87
C LEU A 200 -19.08 9.99 -5.94
N PRO A 201 -18.21 9.95 -6.95
CA PRO A 201 -18.08 11.03 -7.92
C PRO A 201 -19.31 11.11 -8.82
N LYS A 202 -19.60 12.29 -9.38
CA LYS A 202 -20.83 12.52 -10.16
C LYS A 202 -21.03 11.52 -11.30
N TRP A 203 -19.95 11.15 -11.99
CA TRP A 203 -19.98 10.21 -13.12
C TRP A 203 -20.34 8.77 -12.71
N ALA A 204 -20.24 8.41 -11.42
CA ALA A 204 -20.53 7.08 -10.89
C ALA A 204 -21.91 6.98 -10.19
N ARG A 205 -22.73 8.04 -10.23
CA ARG A 205 -23.99 8.11 -9.46
C ARG A 205 -25.19 7.45 -10.15
N GLY A 206 -25.05 7.06 -11.42
CA GLY A 206 -26.18 6.67 -12.28
C GLY A 206 -26.77 7.87 -13.01
#